data_AF-A0A847EWP1-F1
#
_entry.id   AF-A0A847EWP1-F1
#
_cell.length_a   1.000
_cell.length_b   1.000
_cell.length_c   1.000
_cell.angle_alpha   90.00
_cell.angle_beta   90.00
_cell.angle_gamma   90.00
#
_symmetry.space_group_name_H-M   'P 1'
#
loop_
_entity.id
_entity.type
_entity.pdbx_description
1 polymer ?
#
loop_
_entity_poly.entity_id
_entity_poly.type
_entity_poly.pdbx_seq_one_letter_code
_entity_poly.pdbx_strand_id
1 'polypeptide(L)'
;MNDFIIPEKVVTDDKQLEQRIRAAINEWAAGYKIDAFKHLGDEISIEKIFYRPAHPMHLQTQYEKRVKYADHRPYDNQNIPNRTYASLDDVKPWDINLNLPDAFIEQEKSFMIEGSQHVLNCYECKGSGKVTCPSCNGAGKKTCTKCSGSGKQSCHSCGGSGQKDSTESCSSCGGRGQWYNTEYRYDSSVGRSVSHQVHYTCNSCGGSGRRNVRIRCSSCSGTGKETCSNCGGSGKVTCSQCHGSGQITCPTCQGRGRLLHYYAIRQTLTAPVTSQMGVCSEFNEKFAEFVENWESYDCIKTHVVDCEQEMKHPLEEDHILYNLVKDQLAASHKKAPGTRLLFQRLTFYRIDAWSVSYTWKG
;
A
#
# COMPACT_ATOMS: atom_id res chain seq x y z
N MET A 1 -6.38 17.55 37.49
CA MET A 1 -7.73 17.73 36.94
C MET A 1 -8.25 18.98 37.61
N ASN A 2 -8.11 20.12 36.96
CA ASN A 2 -8.68 21.36 37.48
C ASN A 2 -10.15 21.34 37.11
N ASP A 3 -11.02 21.39 38.13
CA ASP A 3 -12.46 21.53 37.99
C ASP A 3 -12.74 22.88 37.34
N PHE A 4 -12.84 22.84 36.01
CA PHE A 4 -13.21 23.96 35.17
C PHE A 4 -14.74 24.09 35.22
N ILE A 5 -15.25 25.19 35.78
CA ILE A 5 -16.70 25.39 35.96
C ILE A 5 -17.12 26.57 35.08
N ILE A 6 -17.74 26.29 33.94
CA ILE A 6 -18.55 27.29 33.24
C ILE A 6 -19.78 27.56 34.12
N PRO A 7 -20.04 28.83 34.50
CA PRO A 7 -21.16 29.13 35.39
C PRO A 7 -22.48 28.73 34.72
N GLU A 8 -23.26 27.93 35.42
CA GLU A 8 -24.63 27.63 35.00
C GLU A 8 -25.56 28.82 35.26
N LYS A 9 -26.56 28.97 34.40
CA LYS A 9 -27.61 29.96 34.58
C LYS A 9 -28.95 29.28 34.70
N VAL A 10 -29.63 29.50 35.82
CA VAL A 10 -31.03 29.10 35.97
C VAL A 10 -31.87 29.97 35.04
N VAL A 11 -32.64 29.35 34.15
CA VAL A 11 -33.57 30.04 33.28
C VAL A 11 -34.93 30.07 33.97
N THR A 12 -35.45 31.28 34.20
CA THR A 12 -36.76 31.51 34.81
C THR A 12 -37.73 32.11 33.78
N ASP A 13 -38.97 31.65 33.79
CA ASP A 13 -40.12 32.23 33.06
C ASP A 13 -40.02 32.27 31.52
N ASP A 14 -39.19 31.42 30.90
CA ASP A 14 -39.12 31.28 29.44
C ASP A 14 -40.02 30.15 28.91
N LYS A 15 -41.29 30.48 28.65
CA LYS A 15 -42.29 29.52 28.16
C LYS A 15 -41.97 28.95 26.78
N GLN A 16 -41.30 29.72 25.92
CA GLN A 16 -40.96 29.25 24.57
C GLN A 16 -39.83 28.23 24.62
N LEU A 17 -38.80 28.49 25.44
CA LEU A 17 -37.73 27.53 25.68
C LEU A 17 -38.27 26.25 26.32
N GLU A 18 -39.14 26.35 27.32
CA GLU A 18 -39.75 25.19 27.96
C GLU A 18 -40.49 24.32 26.93
N GLN A 19 -41.30 24.93 26.06
CA GLN A 19 -42.03 24.20 25.01
C GLN A 19 -41.08 23.51 24.03
N ARG A 20 -39.97 24.16 23.66
CA ARG A 20 -38.92 23.56 22.80
C ARG A 20 -38.25 22.37 23.46
N ILE A 21 -37.93 22.46 24.76
CA ILE A 21 -37.33 21.36 25.51
C ILE A 21 -38.30 20.17 25.59
N ARG A 22 -39.59 20.40 25.88
CA ARG A 22 -40.60 19.34 25.91
C ARG A 22 -40.71 18.62 24.56
N ALA A 23 -40.72 19.37 23.46
CA ALA A 23 -40.73 18.80 22.12
C ALA A 23 -39.48 17.93 21.84
N ALA A 24 -38.29 18.40 22.24
CA ALA A 24 -37.06 17.64 22.09
C ALA A 24 -37.05 16.33 22.92
N ILE A 25 -37.60 16.36 24.14
CA ILE A 25 -37.74 15.16 24.99
C ILE A 25 -38.71 14.15 24.34
N ASN A 26 -39.83 14.62 23.77
CA ASN A 26 -40.78 13.76 23.06
C ASN A 26 -40.15 13.09 21.83
N GLU A 27 -39.39 13.86 21.05
CA GLU A 27 -38.69 13.34 19.87
C GLU A 27 -37.65 12.27 20.26
N TRP A 28 -36.85 12.55 21.29
CA TRP A 28 -35.90 11.59 21.85
C TRP A 28 -36.60 10.32 22.36
N ALA A 29 -37.68 10.46 23.13
CA ALA A 29 -38.39 9.33 23.71
C ALA A 29 -39.11 8.46 22.65
N ALA A 30 -39.62 9.08 21.58
CA ALA A 30 -40.20 8.37 20.44
C ALA A 30 -39.19 7.45 19.73
N GLY A 31 -37.89 7.75 19.82
CA GLY A 31 -36.81 6.93 19.28
C GLY A 31 -36.72 5.52 19.88
N TYR A 32 -37.18 5.32 21.12
CA TYR A 32 -37.08 4.05 21.84
C TYR A 32 -38.27 3.09 21.60
N LYS A 33 -39.29 3.52 20.84
CA LYS A 33 -40.51 2.73 20.53
C LYS A 33 -41.22 2.16 21.77
N ILE A 34 -41.15 2.85 22.90
CA ILE A 34 -41.92 2.51 24.10
C ILE A 34 -43.12 3.46 24.16
N ASP A 35 -44.32 2.96 23.87
CA ASP A 35 -45.53 3.78 23.75
C ASP A 35 -45.83 4.58 25.03
N ALA A 36 -45.51 4.04 26.21
CA ALA A 36 -45.69 4.69 27.50
C ALA A 36 -44.84 5.96 27.70
N PHE A 37 -43.77 6.16 26.92
CA PHE A 37 -42.87 7.31 27.06
C PHE A 37 -42.89 8.24 25.86
N LYS A 38 -43.69 7.93 24.83
CA LYS A 38 -43.72 8.69 23.57
C LYS A 38 -43.99 10.18 23.75
N HIS A 39 -44.74 10.54 24.80
CA HIS A 39 -45.10 11.91 25.14
C HIS A 39 -44.51 12.36 26.49
N LEU A 40 -43.36 11.78 26.89
CA LEU A 40 -42.73 12.05 28.18
C LEU A 40 -42.53 13.56 28.45
N GLY A 41 -42.13 14.33 27.45
CA GLY A 41 -41.96 15.78 27.56
C GLY A 41 -43.24 16.52 27.94
N ASP A 42 -44.41 16.01 27.56
CA ASP A 42 -45.71 16.59 27.94
C ASP A 42 -46.20 16.11 29.32
N GLU A 43 -45.75 14.93 29.76
CA GLU A 43 -46.15 14.30 31.02
C GLU A 43 -45.35 14.77 32.25
N ILE A 44 -44.12 15.25 32.04
CA ILE A 44 -43.25 15.70 33.14
C ILE A 44 -43.62 17.11 33.63
N SER A 45 -43.41 17.32 34.93
CA SER A 45 -43.44 18.66 35.53
C SER A 45 -42.01 19.17 35.67
N ILE A 46 -41.61 20.09 34.78
CA ILE A 46 -40.27 20.72 34.83
C ILE A 46 -40.23 21.68 36.02
N GLU A 47 -39.27 21.46 36.92
CA GLU A 47 -39.07 22.27 38.13
C GLU A 47 -38.06 23.38 37.91
N LYS A 48 -36.94 23.07 37.24
CA LYS A 48 -35.87 24.01 36.92
C LYS A 48 -35.25 23.69 35.57
N ILE A 49 -34.87 24.74 34.85
CA ILE A 49 -34.10 24.66 33.61
C ILE A 49 -32.75 25.33 33.87
N PHE A 50 -31.66 24.61 33.59
CA PHE A 50 -30.30 25.11 33.70
C PHE A 50 -29.71 25.25 32.30
N TYR A 51 -29.25 26.45 31.95
CA TYR A 51 -28.42 26.69 30.77
C TYR A 51 -26.95 26.40 31.12
N ARG A 52 -26.35 25.49 30.37
CA ARG A 52 -25.01 24.93 30.60
C ARG A 52 -24.26 24.84 29.27
N PRO A 53 -23.82 25.98 28.70
CA PRO A 53 -23.15 25.95 27.41
C PRO A 53 -21.83 25.19 27.47
N ALA A 54 -21.48 24.51 26.39
CA ALA A 54 -20.16 23.98 26.18
C ALA A 54 -19.37 24.90 25.25
N HIS A 55 -18.07 25.00 25.49
CA HIS A 55 -17.14 25.82 24.71
C HIS A 55 -16.03 24.96 24.12
N PRO A 56 -16.29 24.27 22.98
CA PRO A 56 -15.24 23.62 22.23
C PRO A 56 -14.26 24.63 21.65
N MET A 57 -13.00 24.22 21.51
CA MET A 57 -11.97 24.99 20.85
C MET A 57 -11.04 24.11 20.04
N HIS A 58 -10.64 24.61 18.88
CA HIS A 58 -9.63 24.00 18.03
C HIS A 58 -8.39 24.88 18.01
N LEU A 59 -7.24 24.32 18.38
CA LEU A 59 -5.93 24.90 18.12
C LEU A 59 -5.31 24.18 16.94
N GLN A 60 -5.21 24.87 15.82
CA GLN A 60 -4.45 24.45 14.65
C GLN A 60 -3.08 25.12 14.68
N THR A 61 -2.01 24.32 14.56
CA THR A 61 -0.63 24.84 14.63
C THR A 61 0.16 24.41 13.40
N GLN A 62 0.72 25.37 12.67
CA GLN A 62 1.63 25.08 11.57
C GLN A 62 3.05 24.87 12.11
N TYR A 63 3.60 23.68 11.91
CA TYR A 63 4.99 23.37 12.20
C TYR A 63 5.81 23.22 10.93
N GLU A 64 7.11 23.49 11.06
CA GLU A 64 8.15 23.20 10.10
C GLU A 64 9.22 22.32 10.76
N LYS A 65 9.64 21.28 10.06
CA LYS A 65 10.79 20.47 10.40
C LYS A 65 11.78 20.48 9.25
N ARG A 66 13.08 20.63 9.54
CA ARG A 66 14.14 20.59 8.53
C ARG A 66 15.14 19.50 8.84
N VAL A 67 15.47 18.68 7.83
CA VAL A 67 16.50 17.64 7.91
C VAL A 67 17.47 17.83 6.75
N LYS A 68 18.76 18.01 7.06
CA LYS A 68 19.82 18.10 6.05
C LYS A 68 20.33 16.71 5.67
N TYR A 69 20.68 16.54 4.40
CA TYR A 69 21.26 15.29 3.89
C TYR A 69 22.14 15.55 2.66
N ALA A 70 22.98 14.57 2.32
CA ALA A 70 23.78 14.58 1.11
C ALA A 70 23.14 13.69 0.05
N ASP A 71 23.19 14.13 -1.19
CA ASP A 71 22.58 13.44 -2.32
C ASP A 71 23.38 13.67 -3.60
N HIS A 72 23.03 12.95 -4.66
CA HIS A 72 23.72 13.00 -5.93
C HIS A 72 22.80 12.72 -7.10
N ARG A 73 23.18 13.25 -8.27
CA ARG A 73 22.53 12.94 -9.55
C ARG A 73 23.57 12.83 -10.67
N PRO A 74 23.23 12.20 -11.82
CA PRO A 74 24.10 12.23 -13.00
C PRO A 74 24.53 13.65 -13.34
N TYR A 75 25.80 13.83 -13.67
CA TYR A 75 26.33 15.14 -14.07
C TYR A 75 26.16 15.36 -15.58
N ASP A 76 25.37 16.37 -15.94
CA ASP A 76 24.96 16.75 -17.30
C ASP A 76 25.85 17.83 -17.95
N ASN A 77 27.07 18.05 -17.46
CA ASN A 77 27.96 19.14 -17.90
C ASN A 77 27.40 20.55 -17.66
N GLN A 78 26.50 20.70 -16.68
CA GLN A 78 26.02 21.99 -16.21
C GLN A 78 27.14 22.81 -15.54
N ASN A 79 27.02 24.13 -15.60
CA ASN A 79 27.90 25.01 -14.85
C ASN A 79 27.69 24.82 -13.33
N ILE A 80 28.77 24.78 -12.56
CA ILE A 80 28.73 24.54 -11.12
C ILE A 80 29.15 25.84 -10.43
N PRO A 81 28.33 26.38 -9.52
CA PRO A 81 28.71 27.58 -8.77
C PRO A 81 29.94 27.32 -7.89
N ASN A 82 30.60 28.39 -7.48
CA ASN A 82 31.71 28.29 -6.52
C ASN A 82 31.21 27.66 -5.21
N ARG A 83 32.00 26.74 -4.69
CA ARG A 83 31.63 25.95 -3.52
C ARG A 83 31.79 26.78 -2.24
N THR A 84 30.68 26.99 -1.55
CA THR A 84 30.60 27.67 -0.24
C THR A 84 30.60 26.67 0.91
N TYR A 85 30.01 25.47 0.71
CA TYR A 85 29.87 24.45 1.75
C TYR A 85 30.78 23.25 1.48
N ALA A 86 31.75 23.02 2.38
CA ALA A 86 32.76 21.97 2.24
C ALA A 86 32.32 20.62 2.85
N SER A 87 31.49 20.69 3.90
CA SER A 87 30.90 19.55 4.59
C SER A 87 29.40 19.76 4.82
N LEU A 88 28.66 18.66 5.04
CA LEU A 88 27.27 18.73 5.48
C LEU A 88 27.15 19.39 6.86
N ASP A 89 28.20 19.34 7.69
CA ASP A 89 28.21 19.96 9.02
C ASP A 89 28.20 21.49 8.97
N ASP A 90 28.79 22.08 7.93
CA ASP A 90 28.79 23.53 7.69
C ASP A 90 27.38 24.07 7.42
N VAL A 91 26.46 23.20 6.99
CA VAL A 91 25.08 23.54 6.71
C VAL A 91 24.30 23.63 8.02
N LYS A 92 23.87 24.85 8.36
CA LYS A 92 22.88 25.13 9.40
C LYS A 92 21.49 25.22 8.77
N PRO A 93 20.58 24.24 8.98
CA PRO A 93 19.32 24.16 8.22
C PRO A 93 18.41 25.39 8.37
N TRP A 94 18.49 26.07 9.50
CA TRP A 94 17.65 27.23 9.83
C TRP A 94 18.21 28.56 9.32
N ASP A 95 19.49 28.62 8.95
CA ASP A 95 20.12 29.80 8.34
C ASP A 95 19.81 29.89 6.83
N ILE A 96 19.35 28.79 6.23
CA ILE A 96 18.95 28.73 4.83
C ILE A 96 17.56 29.33 4.67
N ASN A 97 17.41 30.32 3.78
CA ASN A 97 16.10 30.87 3.47
C ASN A 97 15.33 29.90 2.57
N LEU A 98 14.22 29.36 3.07
CA LEU A 98 13.29 28.51 2.32
C LEU A 98 11.92 29.16 2.35
N ASN A 99 11.13 28.95 1.30
CA ASN A 99 9.76 29.45 1.24
C ASN A 99 8.95 28.84 2.39
N LEU A 100 8.33 29.72 3.16
CA LEU A 100 7.39 29.35 4.22
C LEU A 100 5.96 29.55 3.70
N PRO A 101 5.01 28.69 4.10
CA PRO A 101 3.63 28.87 3.73
C PRO A 101 3.00 30.07 4.45
N ASP A 102 2.01 30.68 3.81
CA ASP A 102 1.13 31.73 4.35
C ASP A 102 -0.22 31.18 4.84
N ALA A 103 -0.53 29.92 4.51
CA ALA A 103 -1.73 29.21 4.93
C ALA A 103 -1.38 27.81 5.49
N PHE A 104 -2.30 27.24 6.27
CA PHE A 104 -2.13 25.88 6.80
C PHE A 104 -1.95 24.88 5.66
N ILE A 105 -0.84 24.16 5.67
CA ILE A 105 -0.51 23.18 4.64
C ILE A 105 0.28 22.01 5.22
N GLU A 106 -0.01 20.82 4.70
CA GLU A 106 0.78 19.63 4.92
C GLU A 106 1.56 19.31 3.65
N GLN A 107 2.89 19.26 3.77
CA GLN A 107 3.74 19.12 2.60
C GLN A 107 5.13 18.64 2.99
N GLU A 108 5.75 17.83 2.12
CA GLU A 108 7.17 17.53 2.20
C GLU A 108 7.85 17.93 0.88
N LYS A 109 8.90 18.76 0.97
CA LYS A 109 9.71 19.17 -0.19
C LYS A 109 11.18 19.12 0.14
N SER A 110 11.98 18.80 -0.88
CA SER A 110 13.44 18.79 -0.78
C SER A 110 14.03 19.92 -1.60
N PHE A 111 14.90 20.70 -0.98
CA PHE A 111 15.54 21.87 -1.56
C PHE A 111 17.05 21.65 -1.62
N MET A 112 17.62 21.72 -2.83
CA MET A 112 19.07 21.71 -3.01
C MET A 112 19.66 23.01 -2.44
N ILE A 113 20.79 22.90 -1.75
CA ILE A 113 21.51 24.06 -1.21
C ILE A 113 22.50 24.55 -2.26
N GLU A 114 22.30 25.78 -2.73
CA GLU A 114 23.23 26.44 -3.65
C GLU A 114 24.62 26.65 -3.00
N GLY A 115 25.68 26.45 -3.78
CA GLY A 115 27.07 26.49 -3.32
C GLY A 115 27.53 25.20 -2.60
N SER A 116 26.70 24.16 -2.51
CA SER A 116 27.13 22.83 -2.01
C SER A 116 27.56 21.87 -3.12
N GLN A 117 27.28 22.24 -4.37
CA GLN A 117 27.45 21.36 -5.51
C GLN A 117 28.92 21.11 -5.82
N HIS A 118 29.26 19.86 -6.13
CA HIS A 118 30.59 19.48 -6.59
C HIS A 118 30.50 18.19 -7.40
N VAL A 119 31.46 17.97 -8.31
CA VAL A 119 31.45 16.80 -9.18
C VAL A 119 32.56 15.84 -8.80
N LEU A 120 32.17 14.58 -8.64
CA LEU A 120 33.07 13.46 -8.42
C LEU A 120 32.85 12.41 -9.51
N ASN A 121 33.83 11.53 -9.67
CA ASN A 121 33.62 10.32 -10.45
C ASN A 121 32.54 9.48 -9.79
N CYS A 122 31.71 8.83 -10.62
CA CYS A 122 30.70 7.91 -10.12
C CYS A 122 31.38 6.82 -9.30
N TYR A 123 30.95 6.65 -8.05
CA TYR A 123 31.54 5.68 -7.12
C TYR A 123 31.35 4.22 -7.59
N GLU A 124 30.30 3.95 -8.36
CA GLU A 124 29.97 2.61 -8.85
C GLU A 124 30.85 2.21 -10.05
N CYS A 125 30.89 3.05 -11.08
CA CYS A 125 31.63 2.75 -12.31
C CYS A 125 33.05 3.37 -12.36
N LYS A 126 33.44 4.12 -11.33
CA LYS A 126 34.74 4.81 -11.21
C LYS A 126 35.09 5.68 -12.42
N GLY A 127 34.10 6.35 -13.01
CA GLY A 127 34.30 7.22 -14.19
C GLY A 127 34.03 6.57 -15.56
N SER A 128 33.91 5.23 -15.64
CA SER A 128 33.82 4.54 -16.94
C SER A 128 32.47 4.67 -17.67
N GLY A 129 31.40 5.04 -16.95
CA GLY A 129 30.02 4.99 -17.44
C GLY A 129 29.43 3.58 -17.57
N LYS A 130 30.21 2.51 -17.33
CA LYS A 130 29.78 1.12 -17.49
C LYS A 130 30.12 0.29 -16.27
N VAL A 131 29.22 -0.62 -15.90
CA VAL A 131 29.44 -1.60 -14.82
C VAL A 131 29.41 -3.01 -15.40
N THR A 132 30.13 -3.92 -14.75
CA THR A 132 30.08 -5.35 -15.10
C THR A 132 28.66 -5.84 -15.01
N CYS A 133 28.17 -6.54 -16.03
CA CYS A 133 26.81 -7.05 -16.05
C CYS A 133 26.63 -8.08 -14.91
N PRO A 134 25.83 -7.79 -13.87
CA PRO A 134 25.68 -8.68 -12.71
C PRO A 134 24.98 -9.99 -13.09
N SER A 135 24.21 -9.96 -14.17
CA SER A 135 23.55 -11.15 -14.69
C SER A 135 24.53 -12.21 -15.21
N CYS A 136 25.64 -11.83 -15.84
CA CYS A 136 26.61 -12.78 -16.40
C CYS A 136 28.01 -12.65 -15.83
N ASN A 137 28.20 -11.82 -14.80
CA ASN A 137 29.49 -11.51 -14.17
C ASN A 137 30.58 -11.16 -15.20
N GLY A 138 30.23 -10.37 -16.23
CA GLY A 138 31.18 -9.97 -17.26
C GLY A 138 31.36 -10.94 -18.41
N ALA A 139 30.85 -12.18 -18.33
CA ALA A 139 31.10 -13.20 -19.35
C ALA A 139 30.38 -12.97 -20.70
N GLY A 140 29.38 -12.08 -20.74
CA GLY A 140 28.53 -11.84 -21.91
C GLY A 140 27.60 -13.01 -22.29
N LYS A 141 27.81 -14.20 -21.71
CA LYS A 141 27.02 -15.40 -21.94
C LYS A 141 26.62 -16.03 -20.61
N LYS A 142 25.45 -16.70 -20.61
CA LYS A 142 24.94 -17.49 -19.49
C LYS A 142 24.90 -18.96 -19.87
N THR A 143 25.03 -19.85 -18.89
CA THR A 143 24.78 -21.29 -19.11
C THR A 143 23.36 -21.49 -19.61
N CYS A 144 23.20 -22.27 -20.68
CA CYS A 144 21.88 -22.61 -21.19
C CYS A 144 21.15 -23.48 -20.16
N THR A 145 20.08 -22.94 -19.56
CA THR A 145 19.28 -23.65 -18.55
C THR A 145 18.53 -24.84 -19.15
N LYS A 146 18.10 -24.75 -20.41
CA LYS A 146 17.38 -25.84 -21.10
C LYS A 146 18.20 -27.13 -21.25
N CYS A 147 19.53 -27.03 -21.33
CA CYS A 147 20.42 -28.20 -21.44
C CYS A 147 21.44 -28.28 -20.29
N SER A 148 21.31 -27.44 -19.27
CA SER A 148 22.26 -27.29 -18.15
C SER A 148 23.73 -27.23 -18.59
N GLY A 149 24.02 -26.50 -19.68
CA GLY A 149 25.38 -26.36 -20.20
C GLY A 149 25.89 -27.49 -21.10
N SER A 150 25.17 -28.61 -21.22
CA SER A 150 25.63 -29.78 -22.01
C SER A 150 25.59 -29.59 -23.53
N GLY A 151 24.89 -28.57 -24.02
CA GLY A 151 24.63 -28.35 -25.45
C GLY A 151 23.66 -29.36 -26.08
N LYS A 152 23.20 -30.37 -25.34
CA LYS A 152 22.36 -31.46 -25.84
C LYS A 152 21.11 -31.63 -24.97
N GLN A 153 20.02 -32.07 -25.58
CA GLN A 153 18.78 -32.39 -24.88
C GLN A 153 18.30 -33.79 -25.27
N SER A 154 17.44 -34.38 -24.46
CA SER A 154 16.81 -35.66 -24.81
C SER A 154 16.03 -35.51 -26.11
N CYS A 155 16.23 -36.44 -27.02
CA CYS A 155 15.57 -36.41 -28.31
C CYS A 155 14.06 -36.54 -28.12
N HIS A 156 13.30 -35.51 -28.50
CA HIS A 156 11.85 -35.49 -28.35
C HIS A 156 11.20 -36.65 -29.10
N SER A 157 11.73 -36.98 -30.28
CA SER A 157 11.22 -38.06 -31.13
C SER A 157 11.23 -39.43 -30.45
N CYS A 158 12.18 -39.74 -29.57
CA CYS A 158 12.28 -41.06 -28.91
C CYS A 158 12.22 -41.00 -27.39
N GLY A 159 11.88 -39.84 -26.82
CA GLY A 159 11.86 -39.62 -25.37
C GLY A 159 13.22 -39.85 -24.69
N GLY A 160 14.33 -39.75 -25.44
CA GLY A 160 15.67 -40.02 -24.90
C GLY A 160 16.16 -41.47 -25.04
N SER A 161 15.32 -42.40 -25.49
CA SER A 161 15.68 -43.84 -25.57
C SER A 161 16.63 -44.18 -26.74
N GLY A 162 16.73 -43.31 -27.74
CA GLY A 162 17.44 -43.58 -29.00
C GLY A 162 16.71 -44.57 -29.92
N GLN A 163 15.53 -45.07 -29.53
CA GLN A 163 14.77 -46.09 -30.26
C GLN A 163 13.30 -45.69 -30.38
N LYS A 164 12.61 -46.18 -31.41
CA LYS A 164 11.16 -46.01 -31.59
C LYS A 164 10.51 -47.37 -31.77
N ASP A 165 9.35 -47.56 -31.16
CA ASP A 165 8.53 -48.74 -31.42
C ASP A 165 7.95 -48.66 -32.84
N SER A 166 8.03 -49.78 -33.56
CA SER A 166 7.51 -49.96 -34.90
C SER A 166 6.86 -51.34 -34.98
N THR A 167 6.03 -51.56 -35.99
CA THR A 167 5.43 -52.86 -36.24
C THR A 167 5.92 -53.43 -37.56
N GLU A 168 6.42 -54.65 -37.51
CA GLU A 168 6.76 -55.42 -38.69
C GLU A 168 5.76 -56.55 -38.89
N SER A 169 5.61 -57.02 -40.12
CA SER A 169 4.76 -58.17 -40.42
C SER A 169 5.23 -59.39 -39.64
N CYS A 170 4.28 -60.11 -39.04
CA CYS A 170 4.56 -61.33 -38.31
C CYS A 170 5.06 -62.41 -39.30
N SER A 171 6.32 -62.79 -39.17
CA SER A 171 6.97 -63.79 -40.04
C SER A 171 6.28 -65.15 -39.95
N SER A 172 5.77 -65.53 -38.78
CA SER A 172 5.14 -66.84 -38.54
C SER A 172 3.80 -67.04 -39.26
N CYS A 173 3.08 -65.96 -39.60
CA CYS A 173 1.82 -66.04 -40.37
C CYS A 173 1.87 -65.23 -41.67
N GLY A 174 3.05 -64.77 -42.08
CA GLY A 174 3.23 -63.92 -43.26
C GLY A 174 2.42 -62.61 -43.22
N GLY A 175 2.10 -62.09 -42.03
CA GLY A 175 1.29 -60.89 -41.88
C GLY A 175 -0.24 -61.09 -41.82
N ARG A 176 -0.74 -62.32 -41.97
CA ARG A 176 -2.19 -62.58 -42.05
C ARG A 176 -2.90 -62.41 -40.71
N GLY A 177 -2.25 -62.80 -39.61
CA GLY A 177 -2.78 -62.67 -38.24
C GLY A 177 -3.89 -63.66 -37.92
N GLN A 178 -5.00 -63.60 -38.64
CA GLN A 178 -6.13 -64.53 -38.52
C GLN A 178 -6.44 -65.14 -39.88
N TRP A 179 -6.92 -66.38 -39.87
CA TRP A 179 -7.45 -67.04 -41.06
C TRP A 179 -8.60 -67.95 -40.65
N TYR A 180 -9.46 -68.29 -41.60
CA TYR A 180 -10.49 -69.28 -41.38
C TYR A 180 -10.43 -70.32 -42.50
N ASN A 181 -10.79 -71.54 -42.16
CA ASN A 181 -11.06 -72.57 -43.14
C ASN A 181 -12.56 -72.87 -43.12
N THR A 182 -13.13 -73.10 -44.30
CA THR A 182 -14.51 -73.53 -44.41
C THR A 182 -14.57 -75.04 -44.31
N GLU A 183 -15.17 -75.54 -43.25
CA GLU A 183 -15.48 -76.96 -43.07
C GLU A 183 -16.96 -77.20 -43.33
N TYR A 184 -17.32 -78.29 -43.98
CA TYR A 184 -18.72 -78.66 -44.17
C TYR A 184 -19.14 -79.59 -43.03
N ARG A 185 -20.08 -79.13 -42.19
CA ARG A 185 -20.63 -79.92 -41.08
C ARG A 185 -22.10 -80.24 -41.37
N TYR A 186 -22.48 -81.49 -41.13
CA TYR A 186 -23.85 -81.94 -41.39
C TYR A 186 -24.80 -81.37 -40.32
N ASP A 187 -25.78 -80.57 -40.75
CA ASP A 187 -26.79 -80.00 -39.87
C ASP A 187 -28.09 -80.79 -40.02
N SER A 188 -28.41 -81.55 -38.99
CA SER A 188 -29.60 -82.42 -38.94
C SER A 188 -30.92 -81.64 -38.94
N SER A 189 -30.92 -80.34 -38.60
CA SER A 189 -32.13 -79.51 -38.59
C SER A 189 -32.58 -79.08 -39.99
N VAL A 190 -31.63 -79.02 -40.94
CA VAL A 190 -31.87 -78.62 -42.34
C VAL A 190 -31.61 -79.76 -43.33
N GLY A 191 -31.22 -80.95 -42.83
CA GLY A 191 -31.04 -82.16 -43.63
C GLY A 191 -29.92 -82.09 -44.67
N ARG A 192 -28.94 -81.18 -44.51
CA ARG A 192 -27.85 -80.98 -45.47
C ARG A 192 -26.56 -80.53 -44.79
N SER A 193 -25.43 -80.74 -45.46
CA SER A 193 -24.14 -80.19 -45.03
C SER A 193 -24.11 -78.68 -45.19
N VAL A 194 -23.87 -77.96 -44.11
CA VAL A 194 -23.78 -76.50 -44.06
C VAL A 194 -22.32 -76.11 -43.87
N SER A 195 -21.88 -75.08 -44.61
CA SER A 195 -20.54 -74.54 -44.46
C SER A 195 -20.39 -73.83 -43.11
N HIS A 196 -19.44 -74.26 -42.30
CA HIS A 196 -19.06 -73.66 -41.03
C HIS A 196 -17.65 -73.09 -41.13
N GLN A 197 -17.48 -71.82 -40.74
CA GLN A 197 -16.17 -71.17 -40.74
C GLN A 197 -15.46 -71.45 -39.40
N VAL A 198 -14.35 -72.18 -39.46
CA VAL A 198 -13.48 -72.42 -38.30
C VAL A 198 -12.37 -71.38 -38.31
N HIS A 199 -12.35 -70.53 -37.28
CA HIS A 199 -11.40 -69.41 -37.16
C HIS A 199 -10.13 -69.83 -36.40
N TYR A 200 -8.98 -69.43 -36.93
CA TYR A 200 -7.66 -69.62 -36.33
C TYR A 200 -6.99 -68.27 -36.13
N THR A 201 -6.34 -68.11 -34.97
CA THR A 201 -5.56 -66.93 -34.63
C THR A 201 -4.09 -67.31 -34.51
N CYS A 202 -3.21 -66.48 -35.09
CA CYS A 202 -1.78 -66.70 -34.95
C CYS A 202 -1.36 -66.39 -33.51
N ASN A 203 -0.92 -67.41 -32.77
CA ASN A 203 -0.48 -67.28 -31.38
C ASN A 203 0.73 -66.34 -31.23
N SER A 204 1.66 -66.32 -32.18
CA SER A 204 2.87 -65.49 -32.13
C SER A 204 2.59 -63.98 -32.19
N CYS A 205 1.45 -63.55 -32.73
CA CYS A 205 1.05 -62.15 -32.79
C CYS A 205 -0.34 -61.88 -32.17
N GLY A 206 -0.92 -62.87 -31.50
CA GLY A 206 -2.28 -62.80 -30.94
C GLY A 206 -3.37 -62.46 -31.97
N GLY A 207 -3.19 -62.88 -33.23
CA GLY A 207 -4.12 -62.54 -34.32
C GLY A 207 -3.88 -61.20 -35.02
N SER A 208 -2.99 -60.33 -34.55
CA SER A 208 -2.78 -58.99 -35.14
C SER A 208 -2.06 -58.97 -36.50
N GLY A 209 -1.39 -60.07 -36.87
CA GLY A 209 -0.55 -60.15 -38.06
C GLY A 209 0.75 -59.35 -37.97
N ARG A 210 1.03 -58.68 -36.85
CA ARG A 210 2.19 -57.79 -36.67
C ARG A 210 2.96 -58.11 -35.40
N ARG A 211 4.27 -57.87 -35.42
CA ARG A 211 5.15 -57.93 -34.24
C ARG A 211 5.66 -56.53 -33.91
N ASN A 212 5.78 -56.22 -32.62
CA ASN A 212 6.41 -54.98 -32.16
C ASN A 212 7.93 -55.14 -32.22
N VAL A 213 8.62 -54.19 -32.85
CA VAL A 213 10.07 -54.11 -32.94
C VAL A 213 10.54 -52.71 -32.56
N ARG A 214 11.77 -52.60 -32.05
CA ARG A 214 12.40 -51.29 -31.78
C ARG A 214 13.40 -50.96 -32.87
N ILE A 215 13.17 -49.84 -33.55
CA ILE A 215 14.07 -49.33 -34.59
C ILE A 215 14.89 -48.17 -34.08
N ARG A 216 16.09 -47.97 -34.66
CA ARG A 216 16.96 -46.82 -34.34
C ARG A 216 16.23 -45.53 -34.67
N CYS A 217 16.17 -44.60 -33.71
CA CYS A 217 15.57 -43.30 -33.94
C CYS A 217 16.42 -42.51 -34.95
N SER A 218 15.83 -42.17 -36.10
CA SER A 218 16.48 -41.40 -37.17
C SER A 218 16.85 -39.98 -36.73
N SER A 219 15.98 -39.30 -35.98
CA SER A 219 16.14 -37.90 -35.56
C SER A 219 17.36 -37.64 -34.66
N CYS A 220 17.78 -38.63 -33.86
CA CYS A 220 19.00 -38.55 -33.04
C CYS A 220 20.07 -39.56 -33.45
N SER A 221 19.86 -40.21 -34.60
CA SER A 221 20.69 -41.31 -35.09
C SER A 221 21.05 -42.31 -33.98
N GLY A 222 20.08 -42.71 -33.16
CA GLY A 222 20.26 -43.69 -32.08
C GLY A 222 20.98 -43.21 -30.81
N THR A 223 21.42 -41.95 -30.72
CA THR A 223 22.13 -41.42 -29.54
C THR A 223 21.20 -41.08 -28.37
N GLY A 224 19.89 -40.99 -28.63
CA GLY A 224 18.90 -40.53 -27.66
C GLY A 224 18.98 -39.04 -27.33
N LYS A 225 19.93 -38.30 -27.91
CA LYS A 225 20.15 -36.88 -27.65
C LYS A 225 20.15 -36.09 -28.94
N GLU A 226 19.60 -34.89 -28.89
CA GLU A 226 19.61 -33.93 -30.00
C GLU A 226 20.25 -32.62 -29.57
N THR A 227 20.69 -31.83 -30.54
CA THR A 227 21.31 -30.52 -30.29
C THR A 227 20.29 -29.61 -29.62
N CYS A 228 20.67 -28.96 -28.52
CA CYS A 228 19.79 -28.03 -27.84
C CYS A 228 19.47 -26.84 -28.75
N SER A 229 18.22 -26.69 -29.16
CA SER A 229 17.75 -25.61 -30.05
C SER A 229 17.96 -24.22 -29.46
N ASN A 230 17.91 -24.09 -28.13
CA ASN A 230 18.04 -22.81 -27.43
C ASN A 230 19.47 -22.25 -27.38
N CYS A 231 20.50 -23.10 -27.52
CA CYS A 231 21.90 -22.66 -27.53
C CYS A 231 22.66 -23.10 -28.78
N GLY A 232 22.00 -23.73 -29.75
CA GLY A 232 22.61 -24.26 -30.97
C GLY A 232 23.73 -25.26 -30.72
N GLY A 233 23.73 -25.96 -29.57
CA GLY A 233 24.80 -26.89 -29.21
C GLY A 233 25.96 -26.30 -28.40
N SER A 234 26.04 -24.98 -28.24
CA SER A 234 27.16 -24.33 -27.54
C SER A 234 27.13 -24.48 -26.02
N GLY A 235 26.00 -24.93 -25.45
CA GLY A 235 25.80 -25.00 -24.00
C GLY A 235 25.64 -23.63 -23.31
N LYS A 236 25.79 -22.53 -24.04
CA LYS A 236 25.69 -21.17 -23.52
C LYS A 236 24.73 -20.33 -24.36
N VAL A 237 24.05 -19.39 -23.74
CA VAL A 237 23.18 -18.42 -24.43
C VAL A 237 23.71 -17.02 -24.19
N THR A 238 23.56 -16.14 -25.18
CA THR A 238 23.93 -14.73 -25.03
C THR A 238 23.15 -14.13 -23.87
N CYS A 239 23.82 -13.38 -23.01
CA CYS A 239 23.17 -12.71 -21.90
C CYS A 239 22.23 -11.63 -22.44
N SER A 240 20.93 -11.73 -22.13
CA SER A 240 19.92 -10.78 -22.59
C SER A 240 20.06 -9.37 -22.00
N GLN A 241 20.70 -9.23 -20.84
CA GLN A 241 20.84 -7.95 -20.13
C GLN A 241 21.98 -7.09 -20.69
N CYS A 242 23.04 -7.69 -21.22
CA CYS A 242 24.17 -6.96 -21.81
C CYS A 242 24.35 -7.23 -23.31
N HIS A 243 23.46 -8.04 -23.89
CA HIS A 243 23.50 -8.48 -25.29
C HIS A 243 24.87 -9.01 -25.75
N GLY A 244 25.60 -9.69 -24.86
CA GLY A 244 26.91 -10.26 -25.18
C GLY A 244 28.12 -9.40 -24.82
N SER A 245 27.93 -8.12 -24.49
CA SER A 245 29.04 -7.20 -24.20
C SER A 245 29.72 -7.44 -22.85
N GLY A 246 29.06 -8.14 -21.92
CA GLY A 246 29.55 -8.36 -20.56
C GLY A 246 29.44 -7.14 -19.65
N GLN A 247 29.10 -5.96 -20.18
CA GLN A 247 28.93 -4.72 -19.43
C GLN A 247 27.53 -4.15 -19.66
N ILE A 248 27.04 -3.38 -18.70
CA ILE A 248 25.82 -2.60 -18.84
C ILE A 248 26.11 -1.14 -18.53
N THR A 249 25.29 -0.24 -19.06
CA THR A 249 25.34 1.17 -18.69
C THR A 249 25.17 1.29 -17.18
N CYS A 250 26.05 2.04 -16.53
CA CYS A 250 25.98 2.26 -15.08
C CYS A 250 24.64 2.92 -14.73
N PRO A 251 23.80 2.30 -13.88
CA PRO A 251 22.49 2.84 -13.55
C PRO A 251 22.60 4.13 -12.71
N THR A 252 23.59 4.23 -11.82
CA THR A 252 23.77 5.39 -10.93
C THR A 252 24.10 6.67 -11.70
N CYS A 253 25.01 6.62 -12.69
CA CYS A 253 25.36 7.80 -13.50
C CYS A 253 24.72 7.82 -14.89
N GLN A 254 23.92 6.79 -15.23
CA GLN A 254 23.28 6.62 -16.54
C GLN A 254 24.27 6.73 -17.71
N GLY A 255 25.48 6.19 -17.55
CA GLY A 255 26.51 6.23 -18.60
C GLY A 255 27.41 7.46 -18.61
N ARG A 256 27.12 8.50 -17.80
CA ARG A 256 27.89 9.76 -17.81
C ARG A 256 29.24 9.67 -17.12
N GLY A 257 29.47 8.65 -16.29
CA GLY A 257 30.72 8.42 -15.54
C GLY A 257 30.94 9.37 -14.35
N ARG A 258 30.27 10.52 -14.30
CA ARG A 258 30.40 11.53 -13.24
C ARG A 258 29.07 11.81 -12.56
N LEU A 259 29.13 12.18 -11.28
CA LEU A 259 27.98 12.52 -10.46
C LEU A 259 28.13 13.95 -9.93
N LEU A 260 27.04 14.70 -9.97
CA LEU A 260 26.88 15.96 -9.26
C LEU A 260 26.40 15.63 -7.84
N HIS A 261 27.29 15.80 -6.86
CA HIS A 261 26.97 15.72 -5.45
C HIS A 261 26.51 17.08 -4.94
N TYR A 262 25.54 17.08 -4.02
CA TYR A 262 25.02 18.29 -3.40
C TYR A 262 24.47 17.98 -2.00
N TYR A 263 24.30 19.03 -1.20
CA TYR A 263 23.54 18.96 0.05
C TYR A 263 22.14 19.48 -0.20
N ALA A 264 21.18 18.92 0.53
CA ALA A 264 19.79 19.30 0.44
C ALA A 264 19.14 19.36 1.83
N ILE A 265 18.10 20.16 1.93
CA ILE A 265 17.23 20.22 3.11
C ILE A 265 15.87 19.66 2.71
N ARG A 266 15.43 18.64 3.43
CA ARG A 266 14.05 18.19 3.40
C ARG A 266 13.26 18.99 4.43
N GLN A 267 12.30 19.76 3.95
CA GLN A 267 11.34 20.53 4.73
C GLN A 267 10.04 19.73 4.82
N THR A 268 9.59 19.46 6.04
CA THR A 268 8.29 18.84 6.31
C THR A 268 7.43 19.87 7.05
N LEU A 269 6.28 20.19 6.47
CA LEU A 269 5.27 21.10 6.99
C LEU A 269 4.09 20.26 7.48
N THR A 270 3.63 20.49 8.71
CA THR A 270 2.47 19.80 9.30
C THR A 270 1.54 20.80 9.97
N ALA A 271 0.23 20.54 9.94
CA ALA A 271 -0.78 21.44 10.48
C ALA A 271 -1.78 20.73 11.42
N PRO A 272 -1.31 20.01 12.47
CA PRO A 272 -2.19 19.29 13.36
C PRO A 272 -3.22 20.20 14.03
N VAL A 273 -4.43 19.66 14.20
CA VAL A 273 -5.50 20.26 14.99
C VAL A 273 -5.59 19.50 16.31
N THR A 274 -5.58 20.26 17.40
CA THR A 274 -5.90 19.73 18.74
C THR A 274 -7.19 20.36 19.21
N SER A 275 -8.01 19.57 19.89
CA SER A 275 -9.32 20.02 20.37
C SER A 275 -9.36 19.93 21.89
N GLN A 276 -9.95 20.92 22.53
CA GLN A 276 -10.32 20.88 23.93
C GLN A 276 -11.73 21.45 24.09
N MET A 277 -12.36 21.16 25.22
CA MET A 277 -13.70 21.68 25.48
C MET A 277 -13.83 22.11 26.94
N GLY A 278 -14.30 23.35 27.13
CA GLY A 278 -14.79 23.80 28.41
C GLY A 278 -16.24 23.33 28.58
N VAL A 279 -16.52 22.63 29.66
CA VAL A 279 -17.88 22.23 30.07
C VAL A 279 -18.06 22.52 31.56
N CYS A 280 -19.31 22.57 32.02
CA CYS A 280 -19.59 22.53 33.45
C CYS A 280 -19.19 21.16 34.03
N SER A 281 -18.58 21.12 35.22
CA SER A 281 -18.06 19.88 35.83
C SER A 281 -19.14 18.80 36.00
N GLU A 282 -20.33 19.16 36.48
CA GLU A 282 -21.46 18.23 36.63
C GLU A 282 -21.95 17.66 35.28
N PHE A 283 -21.78 18.43 34.21
CA PHE A 283 -22.18 18.01 32.86
C PHE A 283 -21.19 16.99 32.30
N ASN A 284 -19.90 17.19 32.54
CA ASN A 284 -18.84 16.29 32.10
C ASN A 284 -18.99 14.87 32.68
N GLU A 285 -19.29 14.77 33.98
CA GLU A 285 -19.41 13.46 34.66
C GLU A 285 -20.59 12.62 34.12
N LYS A 286 -21.68 13.28 33.74
CA LYS A 286 -22.92 12.61 33.32
C LYS A 286 -22.99 12.36 31.81
N PHE A 287 -22.21 13.09 31.01
CA PHE A 287 -22.32 13.10 29.55
C PHE A 287 -20.95 13.05 28.86
N ALA A 288 -20.08 12.10 29.24
CA ALA A 288 -18.76 11.92 28.61
C ALA A 288 -18.85 11.72 27.08
N GLU A 289 -19.86 11.00 26.59
CA GLU A 289 -20.10 10.78 25.15
C GLU A 289 -20.33 12.08 24.38
N PHE A 290 -20.92 13.09 25.02
CA PHE A 290 -21.09 14.42 24.42
C PHE A 290 -19.72 15.08 24.17
N VAL A 291 -18.77 14.91 25.09
CA VAL A 291 -17.43 15.48 24.98
C VAL A 291 -16.63 14.85 23.86
N GLU A 292 -16.81 13.55 23.65
CA GLU A 292 -16.13 12.82 22.59
C GLU A 292 -16.71 13.13 21.20
N ASN A 293 -18.02 13.38 21.11
CA ASN A 293 -18.74 13.54 19.84
C ASN A 293 -19.29 14.95 19.62
N TRP A 294 -18.72 15.96 20.27
CA TRP A 294 -19.25 17.33 20.26
C TRP A 294 -19.40 17.92 18.85
N GLU A 295 -18.56 17.51 17.89
CA GLU A 295 -18.59 17.94 16.49
C GLU A 295 -19.86 17.51 15.74
N SER A 296 -20.60 16.53 16.27
CA SER A 296 -21.88 16.07 15.69
C SER A 296 -23.07 16.95 16.06
N TYR A 297 -22.91 17.85 17.03
CA TYR A 297 -23.97 18.75 17.50
C TYR A 297 -23.92 20.11 16.80
N ASP A 298 -25.01 20.85 16.90
CA ASP A 298 -25.09 22.22 16.38
C ASP A 298 -24.11 23.14 17.11
N CYS A 299 -23.01 23.45 16.43
CA CYS A 299 -21.93 24.27 16.94
C CYS A 299 -21.96 25.68 16.33
N ILE A 300 -21.98 26.70 17.19
CA ILE A 300 -21.87 28.10 16.77
C ILE A 300 -20.41 28.52 16.85
N LYS A 301 -19.77 28.80 15.71
CA LYS A 301 -18.43 29.41 15.70
C LYS A 301 -18.54 30.83 16.25
N THR A 302 -17.83 31.13 17.34
CA THR A 302 -17.95 32.42 18.03
C THR A 302 -16.80 33.35 17.67
N HIS A 303 -15.56 32.88 17.80
CA HIS A 303 -14.36 33.71 17.64
C HIS A 303 -13.23 32.92 16.98
N VAL A 304 -12.36 33.63 16.25
CA VAL A 304 -11.13 33.10 15.66
C VAL A 304 -10.00 34.05 16.01
N VAL A 305 -8.91 33.49 16.52
CA VAL A 305 -7.68 34.23 16.83
C VAL A 305 -6.55 33.64 15.99
N ASP A 306 -5.99 34.46 15.11
CA ASP A 306 -4.82 34.11 14.29
C ASP A 306 -3.56 34.75 14.89
N CYS A 307 -2.45 34.02 14.88
CA CYS A 307 -1.16 34.51 15.33
C CYS A 307 -0.06 34.03 14.39
N GLU A 308 0.70 34.95 13.81
CA GLU A 308 1.82 34.67 12.89
C GLU A 308 3.06 34.07 13.59
N GLN A 309 2.96 33.80 14.89
CA GLN A 309 4.01 33.29 15.75
C GLN A 309 3.43 32.34 16.81
N GLU A 310 4.25 31.99 17.79
CA GLU A 310 3.84 31.27 19.00
C GLU A 310 2.86 32.13 19.82
N MET A 311 1.60 31.67 19.92
CA MET A 311 0.51 32.34 20.60
C MET A 311 0.67 32.22 22.12
N LYS A 312 0.78 33.34 22.84
CA LYS A 312 1.02 33.33 24.29
C LYS A 312 -0.20 33.62 25.15
N HIS A 313 -0.90 34.71 24.86
CA HIS A 313 -2.02 35.20 25.68
C HIS A 313 -3.16 35.65 24.77
N PRO A 314 -3.93 34.72 24.17
CA PRO A 314 -5.05 35.08 23.30
C PRO A 314 -6.30 35.53 24.07
N LEU A 315 -6.32 35.36 25.40
CA LEU A 315 -7.41 35.72 26.30
C LEU A 315 -6.85 36.46 27.52
N GLU A 316 -7.65 37.36 28.08
CA GLU A 316 -7.40 38.00 29.38
C GLU A 316 -7.46 36.98 30.52
N GLU A 317 -6.77 37.25 31.63
CA GLU A 317 -6.63 36.29 32.75
C GLU A 317 -7.94 36.00 33.48
N ASP A 318 -8.90 36.93 33.42
CA ASP A 318 -10.24 36.80 33.99
C ASP A 318 -11.22 36.06 33.07
N HIS A 319 -10.84 35.77 31.82
CA HIS A 319 -11.72 35.08 30.88
C HIS A 319 -11.95 33.63 31.32
N ILE A 320 -13.21 33.17 31.25
CA ILE A 320 -13.59 31.83 31.73
C ILE A 320 -12.74 30.72 31.10
N LEU A 321 -12.40 30.80 29.82
CA LEU A 321 -11.59 29.82 29.08
C LEU A 321 -10.06 29.97 29.23
N TYR A 322 -9.56 30.94 30.01
CA TYR A 322 -8.13 31.29 30.06
C TYR A 322 -7.22 30.08 30.39
N ASN A 323 -7.52 29.36 31.47
CA ASN A 323 -6.70 28.23 31.90
C ASN A 323 -6.72 27.06 30.90
N LEU A 324 -7.87 26.79 30.28
CA LEU A 324 -8.01 25.74 29.29
C LEU A 324 -7.14 26.04 28.05
N VAL A 325 -7.24 27.27 27.54
CA VAL A 325 -6.41 27.73 26.42
C VAL A 325 -4.93 27.71 26.78
N LYS A 326 -4.58 28.15 27.98
CA LYS A 326 -3.20 28.13 28.48
C LYS A 326 -2.62 26.71 28.50
N ASP A 327 -3.38 25.73 28.97
CA ASP A 327 -2.96 24.33 29.01
C ASP A 327 -2.80 23.75 27.60
N GLN A 328 -3.72 24.08 26.68
CA GLN A 328 -3.65 23.65 25.28
C GLN A 328 -2.43 24.24 24.55
N LEU A 329 -2.17 25.53 24.73
CA LEU A 329 -0.99 26.20 24.17
C LEU A 329 0.29 25.61 24.76
N ALA A 330 0.35 25.39 26.07
CA ALA A 330 1.50 24.78 26.73
C ALA A 330 1.80 23.38 26.16
N ALA A 331 0.77 22.58 25.86
CA ALA A 331 0.94 21.28 25.22
C ALA A 331 1.48 21.41 23.78
N SER A 332 0.92 22.33 22.98
CA SER A 332 1.39 22.62 21.61
C SER A 332 2.84 23.13 21.57
N HIS A 333 3.28 23.87 22.60
CA HIS A 333 4.63 24.42 22.68
C HIS A 333 5.68 23.43 23.20
N LYS A 334 5.30 22.21 23.60
CA LYS A 334 6.26 21.14 23.89
C LYS A 334 6.92 20.71 22.58
N LYS A 335 8.00 21.40 22.21
CA LYS A 335 8.70 21.25 20.93
C LYS A 335 9.23 19.83 20.76
N ALA A 336 8.83 19.18 19.67
CA ALA A 336 9.59 18.04 19.18
C ALA A 336 11.00 18.51 18.76
N PRO A 337 12.06 17.71 18.99
CA PRO A 337 13.41 18.11 18.59
C PRO A 337 13.48 18.42 17.08
N GLY A 338 14.04 19.60 16.76
CA GLY A 338 14.22 20.04 15.37
C GLY A 338 12.94 20.51 14.67
N THR A 339 11.88 20.85 15.41
CA THR A 339 10.69 21.53 14.86
C THR A 339 10.64 23.00 15.26
N ARG A 340 10.11 23.82 14.35
CA ARG A 340 9.81 25.22 14.54
C ARG A 340 8.32 25.43 14.34
N LEU A 341 7.68 26.14 15.25
CA LEU A 341 6.31 26.62 15.08
C LEU A 341 6.35 27.87 14.20
N LEU A 342 5.50 27.90 13.18
CA LEU A 342 5.38 29.04 12.26
C LEU A 342 4.26 29.98 12.72
N PHE A 343 3.01 29.52 12.71
CA PHE A 343 1.84 30.30 13.08
C PHE A 343 0.74 29.38 13.62
N GLN A 344 -0.26 29.99 14.28
CA GLN A 344 -1.34 29.29 14.97
C GLN A 344 -2.69 29.96 14.72
N ARG A 345 -3.75 29.14 14.74
CA ARG A 345 -5.15 29.56 14.73
C ARG A 345 -5.89 28.89 15.87
N LEU A 346 -6.49 29.69 16.74
CA LEU A 346 -7.39 29.24 17.79
C LEU A 346 -8.82 29.59 17.39
N THR A 347 -9.67 28.58 17.24
CA THR A 347 -11.09 28.75 16.90
C THR A 347 -11.94 28.34 18.08
N PHE A 348 -12.87 29.21 18.49
CA PHE A 348 -13.80 28.96 19.58
C PHE A 348 -15.20 28.68 19.04
N TYR A 349 -15.86 27.72 19.68
CA TYR A 349 -17.24 27.34 19.41
C TYR A 349 -18.09 27.48 20.67
N ARG A 350 -19.39 27.51 20.50
CA ARG A 350 -20.38 27.38 21.56
C ARG A 350 -21.42 26.36 21.13
N ILE A 351 -21.68 25.41 22.02
CA ILE A 351 -22.84 24.53 21.93
C ILE A 351 -23.78 24.95 23.05
N ASP A 352 -24.98 25.35 22.67
CA ASP A 352 -26.01 25.68 23.64
C ASP A 352 -26.62 24.37 24.17
N ALA A 353 -26.42 24.11 25.46
CA ALA A 353 -26.98 22.92 26.11
C ALA A 353 -27.79 23.30 27.34
N TRP A 354 -28.84 22.52 27.57
CA TRP A 354 -29.78 22.71 28.68
C TRP A 354 -29.95 21.40 29.43
N SER A 355 -30.05 21.48 30.75
CA SER A 355 -30.46 20.36 31.59
C SER A 355 -31.70 20.75 32.39
N VAL A 356 -32.63 19.82 32.55
CA VAL A 356 -33.88 20.05 33.27
C VAL A 356 -33.97 19.14 34.49
N SER A 357 -34.39 19.69 35.63
CA SER A 357 -34.90 18.89 36.74
C SER A 357 -36.41 18.80 36.60
N TYR A 358 -36.94 17.59 36.73
CA TYR A 358 -38.36 17.33 36.52
C TYR A 358 -38.86 16.26 37.48
N THR A 359 -40.16 16.30 37.75
CA THR A 359 -40.89 15.20 38.38
C THR A 359 -41.76 14.51 37.35
N TRP A 360 -41.79 13.18 37.43
CA TRP A 360 -42.67 12.33 36.65
C TRP A 360 -43.56 11.57 37.61
N LYS A 361 -44.87 11.53 37.32
CA LYS A 361 -45.88 10.90 38.19
C LYS A 361 -46.17 9.44 37.83
N GLY A 362 -45.30 8.82 37.03
CA GLY A 362 -45.41 7.44 36.54
C GLY A 362 -44.70 6.42 37.40
#